data_AF-A0A2T1D118-F1
#
_entry.id   AF-A0A2T1D118-F1
#
_cell.length_a   1.000
_cell.length_b   1.000
_cell.length_c   1.000
_cell.angle_alpha   90.00
_cell.angle_beta   90.00
_cell.angle_gamma   90.00
#
_symmetry.space_group_name_H-M   'P 1'
#
loop_
_entity.id
_entity.type
_entity.pdbx_description
1 polymer ?
#
loop_
_entity_poly.entity_id
_entity_poly.type
_entity_poly.pdbx_seq_one_letter_code
_entity_poly.pdbx_strand_id
1 'polypeptide(L)'
;MNRIARFTSIALVSLSCIVFALFQTLQPALTTPQQIIEAPLTINVAQNVDFGRHFQDLGVEGSIMIYDLNNDRIFQHNPQRNTTAFLPASTFKILNSLISLETGVISNELAVLTWDGIQRMIPEWNQDLNMKEAFKLSAVWFYQVLARRVGYDRMQQWVRQAEYGNQTIGSEDDIDRFW
;
A
#
# COMPACT_ATOMS: atom_id res chain seq x y z
N MET A 1 -51.98 -2.64 57.27
CA MET A 1 -50.55 -2.33 57.03
C MET A 1 -50.42 -0.85 56.70
N ASN A 2 -49.78 -0.09 57.60
CA ASN A 2 -49.78 1.38 57.62
C ASN A 2 -49.00 2.00 56.45
N ARG A 3 -49.57 3.07 55.88
CA ARG A 3 -49.02 3.83 54.74
C ARG A 3 -47.58 4.32 54.95
N ILE A 4 -47.14 4.47 56.20
CA ILE A 4 -45.78 4.88 56.59
C ILE A 4 -44.73 3.83 56.20
N ALA A 5 -45.06 2.53 56.27
CA ALA A 5 -44.14 1.45 55.90
C ALA A 5 -43.91 1.34 54.38
N ARG A 6 -44.85 1.85 53.56
CA ARG A 6 -44.67 1.89 52.09
C ARG A 6 -43.71 2.99 51.65
N PHE A 7 -43.64 4.11 52.36
CA PHE A 7 -42.74 5.22 52.01
C PHE A 7 -41.27 4.92 52.36
N THR A 8 -41.02 4.24 53.48
CA THR A 8 -39.65 3.85 53.87
C THR A 8 -39.07 2.78 52.94
N SER A 9 -39.87 1.83 52.47
CA SER A 9 -39.43 0.82 51.48
C SER A 9 -39.13 1.42 50.10
N ILE A 10 -39.88 2.43 49.65
CA ILE A 10 -39.64 3.08 48.35
C ILE A 10 -38.35 3.91 48.39
N ALA A 11 -38.10 4.64 49.48
CA ALA A 11 -36.88 5.45 49.63
C ALA A 11 -35.59 4.60 49.64
N LEU A 12 -35.60 3.43 50.29
CA LEU A 12 -34.46 2.51 50.30
C LEU A 12 -34.19 1.86 48.93
N VAL A 13 -35.25 1.53 48.17
CA VAL A 13 -35.10 0.96 46.82
C VAL A 13 -34.56 2.01 45.85
N SER A 14 -35.00 3.27 45.94
CA SER A 14 -34.48 4.36 45.10
C SER A 14 -33.01 4.69 45.38
N LEU A 15 -32.57 4.63 46.64
CA LEU A 15 -31.16 4.90 46.99
C LEU A 15 -30.24 3.75 46.56
N SER A 16 -30.73 2.50 46.60
CA SER A 16 -30.03 1.31 46.08
C SER A 16 -29.83 1.36 44.56
N CYS A 17 -30.83 1.81 43.80
CA CYS A 17 -30.73 1.92 42.33
C CYS A 17 -29.74 3.00 41.88
N ILE A 18 -29.62 4.10 42.63
CA ILE A 18 -28.69 5.20 42.28
C ILE A 18 -27.23 4.80 42.52
N VAL A 19 -26.94 4.05 43.59
CA VAL A 19 -25.58 3.54 43.85
C VAL A 19 -25.17 2.49 42.80
N PHE A 20 -26.11 1.65 42.33
CA PHE A 20 -25.82 0.67 41.27
C PHE A 20 -25.57 1.33 39.90
N ALA A 21 -26.29 2.41 39.59
CA ALA A 21 -26.08 3.17 38.34
C ALA A 21 -24.75 3.94 38.32
N LEU A 22 -24.29 4.44 39.48
CA LEU A 22 -22.99 5.13 39.59
C LEU A 22 -21.78 4.18 39.58
N PHE A 23 -21.95 2.91 39.97
CA PHE A 23 -20.87 1.91 39.89
C PHE A 23 -20.66 1.31 38.49
N GLN A 24 -21.63 1.43 37.58
CA GLN A 24 -21.48 0.94 36.20
C GLN A 24 -20.73 1.91 35.27
N THR A 25 -20.53 3.17 35.65
CA THR A 25 -19.87 4.17 34.77
C THR A 25 -18.35 4.25 34.94
N LEU A 26 -17.72 3.34 35.70
CA LEU A 26 -16.29 3.37 36.05
C LEU A 26 -15.57 2.04 35.81
N GLN A 27 -16.06 1.20 34.88
CA GLN A 27 -15.24 0.12 34.34
C GLN A 27 -14.60 0.58 33.03
N PRO A 28 -13.28 0.83 32.98
CA PRO A 28 -12.60 0.94 31.71
C PRO A 28 -12.72 -0.43 31.02
N ALA A 29 -13.29 -0.45 29.81
CA ALA A 29 -13.26 -1.62 28.97
C ALA A 29 -11.78 -1.92 28.67
N LEU A 30 -11.19 -2.89 29.38
CA LEU A 30 -9.95 -3.52 28.98
C LEU A 30 -10.25 -4.38 27.75
N THR A 31 -10.45 -3.74 26.60
CA THR A 31 -10.34 -4.40 25.31
C THR A 31 -8.86 -4.68 25.09
N THR A 32 -8.44 -5.89 25.43
CA THR A 32 -7.19 -6.46 24.94
C THR A 32 -7.17 -6.32 23.42
N PRO A 33 -6.13 -5.74 22.80
CA PRO A 33 -6.02 -5.74 21.35
C PRO A 33 -5.99 -7.19 20.89
N GLN A 34 -7.02 -7.62 20.17
CA GLN A 34 -6.99 -8.90 19.50
C GLN A 34 -5.99 -8.74 18.35
N GLN A 35 -4.75 -9.20 18.56
CA GLN A 35 -3.82 -9.41 17.46
C GLN A 35 -4.49 -10.37 16.49
N ILE A 36 -4.94 -9.83 15.36
CA ILE A 36 -5.28 -10.63 14.20
C ILE A 36 -3.93 -11.19 13.73
N ILE A 37 -3.61 -12.39 14.20
CA ILE A 37 -2.56 -13.19 13.59
C ILE A 37 -3.17 -13.62 12.26
N GLU A 38 -2.92 -12.86 11.19
CA GLU A 38 -3.12 -13.37 9.84
C GLU A 38 -2.31 -14.66 9.74
N ALA A 39 -3.02 -15.79 9.62
CA ALA A 39 -2.36 -17.05 9.33
C ALA A 39 -1.57 -16.86 8.03
N PRO A 40 -0.31 -17.34 7.96
CA PRO A 40 0.43 -17.25 6.71
C PRO A 40 -0.40 -17.93 5.62
N LEU A 41 -0.65 -17.19 4.55
CA LEU A 41 -1.27 -17.67 3.31
C LEU A 41 -0.64 -19.03 2.95
N THR A 42 -1.37 -20.11 3.20
CA THR A 42 -0.92 -21.47 2.89
C THR A 42 -1.21 -21.72 1.42
N ILE A 43 -0.41 -21.07 0.57
CA ILE A 43 -0.57 -21.21 -0.88
C ILE A 43 0.07 -22.52 -1.31
N ASN A 44 -0.70 -23.32 -2.04
CA ASN A 44 -0.27 -24.60 -2.58
C ASN A 44 0.79 -24.37 -3.66
N VAL A 45 2.06 -24.60 -3.34
CA VAL A 45 3.17 -24.43 -4.27
C VAL A 45 3.23 -25.67 -5.18
N ALA A 46 2.92 -25.49 -6.47
CA ALA A 46 2.99 -26.58 -7.44
C ALA A 46 4.46 -26.87 -7.81
N GLN A 47 5.02 -27.95 -7.28
CA GLN A 47 6.45 -28.30 -7.31
C GLN A 47 7.00 -28.83 -8.66
N ASN A 48 6.30 -28.66 -9.79
CA ASN A 48 6.64 -29.41 -11.02
C ASN A 48 7.45 -28.63 -12.07
N VAL A 49 7.80 -27.36 -11.84
CA VAL A 49 8.55 -26.55 -12.81
C VAL A 49 9.85 -26.03 -12.18
N ASP A 50 10.99 -26.48 -12.72
CA ASP A 50 12.30 -25.97 -12.33
C ASP A 50 12.63 -24.68 -13.11
N PHE A 51 12.28 -23.54 -12.52
CA PHE A 51 12.73 -22.24 -13.01
C PHE A 51 14.18 -21.92 -12.62
N GLY A 52 14.74 -22.63 -11.64
CA GLY A 52 16.09 -22.36 -11.12
C GLY A 52 17.17 -22.60 -12.15
N ARG A 53 16.99 -23.59 -13.04
CA ARG A 53 17.89 -23.85 -14.17
C ARG A 53 18.19 -22.59 -15.01
N HIS A 54 17.20 -21.73 -15.25
CA HIS A 54 17.38 -20.55 -16.10
C HIS A 54 18.29 -19.50 -15.45
N PHE A 55 18.21 -19.34 -14.13
CA PHE A 55 19.11 -18.46 -13.39
C PHE A 55 20.52 -19.05 -13.30
N GLN A 56 20.63 -20.36 -13.12
CA GLN A 56 21.91 -21.09 -13.11
C GLN A 56 22.64 -21.00 -14.47
N ASP A 57 21.92 -21.21 -15.57
CA ASP A 57 22.47 -21.13 -16.94
C ASP A 57 23.04 -19.74 -17.25
N LEU A 58 22.44 -18.69 -16.67
CA LEU A 58 22.89 -17.30 -16.80
C LEU A 58 23.98 -16.91 -15.79
N GLY A 59 24.27 -17.76 -14.80
CA GLY A 59 25.23 -17.47 -13.73
C GLY A 59 24.81 -16.32 -12.81
N VAL A 60 23.50 -16.11 -12.63
CA VAL A 60 22.95 -15.02 -11.81
C VAL A 60 22.09 -15.57 -10.67
N GLU A 61 22.05 -14.85 -9.56
CA GLU A 61 21.04 -15.08 -8.52
C GLU A 61 19.77 -14.31 -8.86
N GLY A 62 18.63 -15.00 -8.90
CA GLY A 62 17.35 -14.36 -9.13
C GLY A 62 16.20 -15.14 -8.50
N SER A 63 14.99 -14.63 -8.71
CA SER A 63 13.78 -15.25 -8.23
C SER A 63 12.63 -14.97 -9.20
N ILE A 64 11.62 -15.84 -9.17
CA ILE A 64 10.39 -15.65 -9.93
C ILE A 64 9.23 -16.17 -9.09
N MET A 65 8.09 -15.50 -9.21
CA MET A 65 6.80 -15.95 -8.67
C MET A 65 5.76 -15.76 -9.77
N ILE A 66 4.95 -16.80 -9.99
CA ILE A 66 3.82 -16.80 -10.92
C ILE A 66 2.61 -17.28 -10.14
N TYR A 67 1.58 -16.45 -10.09
CA TYR A 67 0.29 -16.81 -9.52
C TYR A 67 -0.68 -17.22 -10.63
N ASP A 68 -1.16 -18.46 -10.57
CA ASP A 68 -2.19 -19.00 -11.46
C ASP A 68 -3.56 -18.76 -10.82
N LEU A 69 -4.20 -17.66 -11.21
CA LEU A 69 -5.49 -17.21 -10.67
C LEU A 69 -6.61 -18.25 -10.83
N ASN A 70 -6.58 -19.06 -11.90
CA ASN A 70 -7.65 -20.02 -12.19
C ASN A 70 -7.60 -21.24 -11.26
N ASN A 71 -6.40 -21.61 -10.79
CA ASN A 71 -6.17 -22.81 -9.99
C ASN A 71 -5.70 -22.50 -8.56
N ASP A 72 -5.67 -21.23 -8.18
CA ASP A 72 -5.23 -20.73 -6.88
C ASP A 72 -3.91 -21.35 -6.41
N ARG A 73 -2.89 -21.30 -7.27
CA ARG A 73 -1.57 -21.89 -6.98
C ARG A 73 -0.44 -20.97 -7.38
N ILE A 74 0.67 -21.09 -6.65
CA ILE A 74 1.90 -20.37 -6.95
C ILE A 74 2.93 -21.33 -7.52
N PHE A 75 3.63 -20.86 -8.55
CA PHE A 75 4.89 -21.40 -9.01
C PHE A 75 5.99 -20.43 -8.66
N GLN A 76 7.12 -20.91 -8.13
CA GLN A 76 8.20 -20.01 -7.73
C GLN A 76 9.58 -20.67 -7.73
N HIS A 77 10.60 -19.82 -7.88
CA HIS A 77 11.99 -20.13 -7.57
C HIS A 77 12.56 -19.06 -6.63
N ASN A 78 13.40 -19.50 -5.69
CA ASN A 78 14.00 -18.68 -4.65
C ASN A 78 12.94 -17.94 -3.78
N PRO A 79 12.11 -18.69 -3.02
CA PRO A 79 11.00 -18.14 -2.24
C PRO A 79 11.47 -17.13 -1.17
N GLN A 80 12.65 -17.34 -0.58
CA GLN A 80 13.21 -16.40 0.38
C GLN A 80 13.42 -15.02 -0.25
N ARG A 81 14.05 -14.98 -1.43
CA ARG A 81 14.25 -13.72 -2.16
C ARG A 81 12.94 -13.12 -2.67
N ASN A 82 11.94 -13.93 -3.03
CA ASN A 82 10.60 -13.43 -3.40
C ASN A 82 9.92 -12.66 -2.25
N THR A 83 10.25 -12.97 -1.00
CA THR A 83 9.73 -12.25 0.18
C THR A 83 10.65 -11.12 0.67
N THR A 84 11.77 -10.88 0.00
CA THR A 84 12.71 -9.80 0.33
C THR A 84 12.34 -8.53 -0.42
N ALA A 85 12.27 -7.40 0.29
CA ALA A 85 12.00 -6.10 -0.31
C ALA A 85 13.23 -5.54 -1.06
N PHE A 86 12.98 -4.91 -2.21
CA PHE A 86 13.97 -4.18 -3.02
C PHE A 86 13.41 -2.81 -3.41
N LEU A 87 14.28 -1.89 -3.86
CA LEU A 87 13.81 -0.65 -4.49
C LEU A 87 12.99 -1.00 -5.74
N PRO A 88 11.81 -0.38 -5.92
CA PRO A 88 10.94 -0.68 -7.05
C PRO A 88 11.52 -0.20 -8.39
N ALA A 89 12.42 0.79 -8.38
CA ALA A 89 12.95 1.42 -9.58
C ALA A 89 11.80 1.80 -10.53
N SER A 90 11.96 1.48 -11.81
CA SER A 90 10.97 1.83 -12.83
C SER A 90 9.65 1.08 -12.72
N THR A 91 9.52 0.03 -11.88
CA THR A 91 8.22 -0.64 -11.67
C THR A 91 7.23 0.27 -10.93
N PHE A 92 7.72 1.26 -10.18
CA PHE A 92 6.88 2.28 -9.53
C PHE A 92 6.07 3.14 -10.51
N LYS A 93 6.47 3.19 -11.79
CA LYS A 93 5.72 3.90 -12.84
C LYS A 93 4.28 3.42 -12.99
N ILE A 94 3.97 2.17 -12.61
CA ILE A 94 2.58 1.66 -12.55
C ILE A 94 1.77 2.49 -11.55
N LEU A 95 2.20 2.54 -10.30
CA LEU A 95 1.47 3.27 -9.25
C LEU A 95 1.51 4.78 -9.49
N ASN A 96 2.65 5.33 -9.92
CA ASN A 96 2.76 6.75 -10.26
C ASN A 96 1.79 7.15 -11.39
N SER A 97 1.60 6.30 -12.41
CA SER A 97 0.60 6.55 -13.47
C SER A 97 -0.83 6.61 -12.92
N LEU A 98 -1.20 5.63 -12.09
CA LEU A 98 -2.53 5.57 -11.47
C LEU A 98 -2.80 6.82 -10.63
N ILE A 99 -1.85 7.18 -9.76
CA ILE A 99 -1.96 8.37 -8.90
C ILE A 99 -2.05 9.65 -9.74
N SER A 100 -1.25 9.75 -10.80
CA SER A 100 -1.21 10.94 -11.64
C SER A 100 -2.52 11.17 -12.41
N LEU A 101 -3.13 10.08 -12.89
CA LEU A 101 -4.43 10.12 -13.55
C LEU A 101 -5.55 10.44 -12.56
N GLU A 102 -5.57 9.74 -11.42
CA GLU A 102 -6.59 9.91 -10.38
C GLU A 102 -6.59 11.32 -9.77
N THR A 103 -5.41 11.90 -9.59
CA THR A 103 -5.26 13.27 -9.07
C THR A 103 -5.42 14.35 -10.15
N GLY A 104 -5.63 13.97 -11.41
CA GLY A 104 -5.86 14.88 -12.54
C GLY A 104 -4.67 15.75 -12.92
N VAL A 105 -3.44 15.44 -12.47
CA VAL A 105 -2.23 16.22 -12.83
C VAL A 105 -1.82 16.02 -14.29
N ILE A 106 -2.39 15.01 -14.93
CA ILE A 106 -2.39 14.75 -16.35
C ILE A 106 -3.77 14.22 -16.75
N SER A 107 -4.33 14.73 -17.85
CA SER A 107 -5.74 14.51 -18.18
C SER A 107 -6.05 13.10 -18.72
N ASN A 108 -5.10 12.49 -19.41
CA ASN A 108 -5.16 11.13 -19.93
C ASN A 108 -3.77 10.72 -20.41
N GLU A 109 -3.66 9.51 -20.94
CA GLU A 109 -2.39 8.93 -21.33
C GLU A 109 -1.82 9.49 -22.65
N LEU A 110 -2.62 10.24 -23.41
CA LEU A 110 -2.23 10.91 -24.66
C LEU A 110 -1.80 12.36 -24.45
N ALA A 111 -2.05 12.93 -23.26
CA ALA A 111 -1.57 14.26 -22.93
C ALA A 111 -0.04 14.30 -22.96
N VAL A 112 0.49 15.34 -23.62
CA VAL A 112 1.93 15.50 -23.86
C VAL A 112 2.56 16.36 -22.78
N LEU A 113 3.72 15.95 -22.29
CA LEU A 113 4.65 16.79 -21.56
C LEU A 113 5.78 17.22 -22.49
N THR A 114 5.99 18.53 -22.59
CA THR A 114 7.07 19.09 -23.41
C THR A 114 8.42 18.83 -22.76
N TRP A 115 9.39 18.43 -23.57
CA TRP A 115 10.77 18.22 -23.16
C TRP A 115 11.42 19.54 -22.76
N ASP A 116 12.23 19.48 -21.70
CA ASP A 116 12.94 20.63 -21.14
C ASP A 116 14.18 21.06 -21.93
N GLY A 117 14.47 20.39 -23.05
CA GLY A 117 15.67 20.64 -23.86
C GLY A 117 16.97 20.11 -23.24
N ILE A 118 16.92 19.47 -22.06
CA ILE A 118 18.10 18.89 -21.42
C ILE A 118 18.42 17.56 -22.09
N GLN A 119 19.58 17.49 -22.73
CA GLN A 119 20.08 16.26 -23.34
C GLN A 119 20.37 15.20 -22.27
N ARG A 120 19.69 14.06 -22.38
CA ARG A 120 19.87 12.88 -21.55
C ARG A 120 20.55 11.76 -22.34
N MET A 121 21.13 10.84 -21.60
CA MET A 121 21.90 9.71 -22.13
C MET A 121 21.07 8.69 -22.93
N ILE A 122 19.76 8.62 -22.70
CA ILE A 122 18.84 7.82 -23.53
C ILE A 122 18.24 8.74 -24.59
N PRO A 123 18.58 8.58 -25.88
CA PRO A 123 18.14 9.48 -26.94
C PRO A 123 16.62 9.61 -27.04
N GLU A 124 15.90 8.52 -26.82
CA GLU A 124 14.44 8.46 -26.88
C GLU A 124 13.75 9.26 -25.77
N TRP A 125 14.50 9.69 -24.74
CA TRP A 125 13.97 10.57 -23.70
C TRP A 125 14.02 12.05 -24.09
N ASN A 126 14.75 12.42 -25.15
CA ASN A 126 15.04 13.81 -25.53
C ASN A 126 14.02 14.34 -26.54
N GLN A 127 12.75 14.24 -26.19
CA GLN A 127 11.62 14.65 -27.02
C GLN A 127 10.38 14.83 -26.14
N ASP A 128 9.39 15.53 -26.67
CA ASP A 128 8.06 15.58 -26.09
C ASP A 128 7.49 14.16 -26.01
N LEU A 129 6.90 13.81 -24.87
CA LEU A 129 6.36 12.46 -24.64
C LEU A 129 4.94 12.56 -24.09
N ASN A 130 4.11 11.59 -24.45
CA ASN A 130 2.91 11.26 -23.68
C ASN A 130 3.16 10.10 -22.69
N MET A 131 2.16 9.75 -21.87
CA MET A 131 2.33 8.70 -20.86
C MET A 131 2.53 7.31 -21.49
N LYS A 132 1.89 6.99 -22.63
CA LYS A 132 2.09 5.71 -23.34
C LYS A 132 3.55 5.52 -23.73
N GLU A 133 4.15 6.55 -24.31
CA GLU A 133 5.54 6.54 -24.75
C GLU A 133 6.48 6.54 -23.55
N ALA A 134 6.26 7.42 -22.57
CA ALA A 134 7.09 7.51 -21.38
C ALA A 134 7.09 6.23 -20.55
N PHE A 135 5.95 5.53 -20.44
CA PHE A 135 5.86 4.24 -19.77
C PHE A 135 6.68 3.18 -20.52
N LYS A 136 6.50 3.07 -21.85
CA LYS A 136 7.22 2.12 -22.70
C LYS A 136 8.74 2.35 -22.71
N LEU A 137 9.17 3.61 -22.79
CA LEU A 137 10.57 4.02 -22.81
C LEU A 137 11.18 4.09 -21.40
N SER A 138 10.37 3.86 -20.36
CA SER A 138 10.75 4.05 -18.98
C SER A 138 11.35 5.44 -18.70
N ALA A 139 10.83 6.48 -19.37
CA ALA A 139 11.35 7.84 -19.33
C ALA A 139 11.26 8.45 -17.93
N VAL A 140 12.37 8.48 -17.20
CA VAL A 140 12.38 8.89 -15.78
C VAL A 140 11.91 10.32 -15.61
N TRP A 141 12.38 11.25 -16.46
CA TRP A 141 12.06 12.67 -16.31
C TRP A 141 10.55 12.95 -16.36
N PHE A 142 9.81 12.20 -17.18
CA PHE A 142 8.36 12.34 -17.33
C PHE A 142 7.66 12.04 -16.00
N TYR A 143 8.04 10.94 -15.36
CA TYR A 143 7.48 10.52 -14.07
C TYR A 143 7.95 11.38 -12.89
N GLN A 144 9.13 11.99 -13.00
CA GLN A 144 9.59 12.99 -12.04
C GLN A 144 8.74 14.27 -12.12
N VAL A 145 8.41 14.73 -13.34
CA VAL A 145 7.47 15.86 -13.52
C VAL A 145 6.10 15.52 -12.91
N LEU A 146 5.58 14.33 -13.20
CA LEU A 146 4.30 13.90 -12.64
C LEU A 146 4.32 13.83 -11.10
N ALA A 147 5.33 13.21 -10.50
CA ALA A 147 5.44 13.13 -9.05
C ALA A 147 5.50 14.51 -8.38
N ARG A 148 6.27 15.45 -8.94
CA ARG A 148 6.30 16.85 -8.48
C ARG A 148 4.94 17.54 -8.60
N ARG A 149 4.18 17.28 -9.68
CA ARG A 149 2.82 17.83 -9.85
C ARG A 149 1.82 17.21 -8.87
N VAL A 150 1.94 15.91 -8.58
CA VAL A 150 1.14 15.24 -7.54
C VAL A 150 1.45 15.88 -6.19
N GLY A 151 2.72 16.11 -5.88
CA GLY A 151 3.18 16.68 -4.62
C GLY A 151 3.21 15.64 -3.49
N TYR A 152 3.97 15.96 -2.45
CA TYR A 152 4.32 15.02 -1.39
C TYR A 152 3.11 14.43 -0.66
N ASP A 153 2.23 15.28 -0.12
CA ASP A 153 1.10 14.83 0.70
C ASP A 153 0.17 13.88 -0.04
N ARG A 154 -0.17 14.21 -1.29
CA ARG A 154 -1.04 13.36 -2.13
C ARG A 154 -0.35 12.06 -2.51
N MET A 155 0.93 12.10 -2.89
CA MET A 155 1.70 10.89 -3.21
C MET A 155 1.76 9.96 -1.99
N GLN A 156 2.09 10.52 -0.82
CA GLN A 156 2.20 9.76 0.42
C GLN A 156 0.84 9.17 0.85
N GLN A 157 -0.25 9.92 0.69
CA GLN A 157 -1.61 9.43 0.92
C GLN A 157 -1.90 8.20 0.05
N TRP A 158 -1.68 8.31 -1.26
CA TRP A 158 -2.00 7.23 -2.20
C TRP A 158 -1.09 6.01 -2.03
N VAL A 159 0.21 6.20 -1.75
CA VAL A 159 1.14 5.10 -1.46
C VAL A 159 0.71 4.32 -0.22
N ARG A 160 0.21 5.01 0.82
CA ARG A 160 -0.37 4.34 2.00
C ARG A 160 -1.69 3.63 1.68
N GLN A 161 -2.57 4.30 0.93
CA GLN A 161 -3.88 3.75 0.57
C GLN A 161 -3.75 2.50 -0.32
N ALA A 162 -2.72 2.43 -1.15
CA ALA A 162 -2.40 1.26 -1.97
C ALA A 162 -1.60 0.18 -1.21
N GLU A 163 -1.25 0.42 0.07
CA GLU A 163 -0.41 -0.47 0.89
C GLU A 163 0.89 -0.88 0.19
N TYR A 164 1.49 0.06 -0.56
CA TYR A 164 2.59 -0.26 -1.46
C TYR A 164 3.93 -0.40 -0.71
N GLY A 165 4.39 -1.65 -0.53
CA GLY A 165 5.69 -1.95 0.06
C GLY A 165 5.83 -1.42 1.49
N ASN A 166 6.95 -0.75 1.78
CA ASN A 166 7.19 -0.13 3.10
C ASN A 166 6.54 1.26 3.26
N GLN A 167 5.80 1.73 2.25
CA GLN A 167 5.03 2.98 2.24
C GLN A 167 5.84 4.26 2.49
N THR A 168 7.16 4.20 2.40
CA THR A 168 8.05 5.35 2.62
C THR A 168 8.40 6.02 1.28
N ILE A 169 8.16 7.33 1.16
CA ILE A 169 8.50 8.10 -0.03
C ILE A 169 9.59 9.17 0.19
N GLY A 170 10.36 9.05 1.28
CA GLY A 170 11.40 10.01 1.63
C GLY A 170 10.83 11.33 2.15
N SER A 171 11.59 12.41 1.93
CA SER A 171 11.20 13.78 2.29
C SER A 171 10.44 14.47 1.16
N GLU A 172 9.86 15.65 1.44
CA GLU A 172 9.24 16.48 0.41
C GLU A 172 10.22 16.87 -0.71
N ASP A 173 11.49 17.12 -0.36
CA ASP A 173 12.55 17.46 -1.31
C ASP A 173 12.95 16.27 -2.22
N ASP A 174 12.62 15.04 -1.81
CA ASP A 174 12.96 13.79 -2.52
C ASP A 174 11.78 13.20 -3.30
N ILE A 175 10.69 13.96 -3.48
CA ILE A 175 9.43 13.50 -4.08
C ILE A 175 9.59 12.87 -5.48
N ASP A 176 10.72 13.10 -6.16
CA ASP A 176 11.02 12.57 -7.48
C ASP A 176 12.23 11.62 -7.54
N ARG A 177 12.66 11.08 -6.38
CA ARG A 177 13.87 10.23 -6.22
C ARG A 177 13.70 8.97 -5.39
N PHE A 178 12.56 8.76 -4.73
CA PHE A 178 12.41 7.68 -3.76
C PHE A 178 12.31 6.26 -4.36
N TRP A 179 12.13 6.14 -5.68
CA TRP A 179 11.90 4.87 -6.38
C TRP A 179 13.07 4.41 -7.25
#